data_AF-C1C490-F1
#
_entry.id   AF-C1C490-F1
#
_cell.length_a   1.000
_cell.length_b   1.000
_cell.length_c   1.000
_cell.angle_alpha   90.00
_cell.angle_beta   90.00
_cell.angle_gamma   90.00
#
_symmetry.space_group_name_H-M   'P 1'
#
loop_
_entity.id
_entity.type
_entity.pdbx_description
1 polymer ?
#
loop_
_entity_poly.entity_id
_entity_poly.type
_entity_poly.pdbx_seq_one_letter_code
_entity_poly.pdbx_strand_id
1 'polypeptide(L)'
;MALAGCRLLVRSVLGARGVGAAAAVTLLRPSLRYMCSQSSSLQPSYVPKTSLSEPPWPKIKLPDIIEETEQHRELVKNVNNLIATGQFGRLFAVVHFASKQWKVTDEDLVLIHVPVEAQCGDRIRLEKVLLVGSDNFTLIGKPLLGKDLVRVEATVIEKTESHPKINMKFWRRHGYQKKKIIVTPQTILRINSIEIAPVLS
;
A
#
# COMPACT_ATOMS: atom_id res chain seq x y z
N MET A 1 54.55 1.53 27.50
CA MET A 1 53.95 0.86 28.67
C MET A 1 53.63 -0.56 28.24
N ALA A 2 54.60 -1.48 28.36
CA ALA A 2 54.90 -2.28 29.56
C ALA A 2 53.92 -3.45 29.73
N LEU A 3 54.43 -4.60 29.28
CA LEU A 3 54.06 -6.01 29.53
C LEU A 3 53.61 -6.28 30.97
N ALA A 4 52.73 -7.27 31.16
CA ALA A 4 52.91 -8.29 32.20
C ALA A 4 51.97 -9.49 31.95
N GLY A 5 52.55 -10.60 31.48
CA GLY A 5 52.00 -11.93 31.74
C GLY A 5 52.45 -12.41 33.11
N CYS A 6 51.68 -13.30 33.72
CA CYS A 6 52.12 -14.06 34.89
C CYS A 6 51.84 -15.55 34.65
N ARG A 7 52.92 -16.33 34.68
CA ARG A 7 52.96 -17.79 34.67
C ARG A 7 52.58 -18.33 36.05
N LEU A 8 52.09 -19.57 36.10
CA LEU A 8 52.64 -20.53 37.05
C LEU A 8 52.53 -21.97 36.53
N LEU A 9 53.70 -22.62 36.57
CA LEU A 9 53.99 -24.04 36.35
C LEU A 9 53.54 -24.86 37.57
N VAL A 10 53.38 -26.18 37.41
CA VAL A 10 54.32 -27.21 37.91
C VAL A 10 53.78 -28.63 37.63
N ARG A 11 54.60 -29.39 36.89
CA ARG A 11 54.97 -30.82 36.95
C ARG A 11 54.07 -31.84 37.69
N SER A 12 53.95 -33.04 37.10
CA SER A 12 54.74 -34.22 37.52
C SER A 12 54.50 -35.44 36.62
N VAL A 13 55.51 -36.31 36.62
CA VAL A 13 55.80 -37.46 35.74
C VAL A 13 55.46 -38.76 36.45
N LEU A 14 55.20 -39.82 35.68
CA LEU A 14 55.39 -41.29 35.91
C LEU A 14 54.18 -42.01 35.30
N GLY A 15 54.25 -43.05 34.47
CA GLY A 15 55.28 -44.06 34.24
C GLY A 15 54.63 -45.45 34.35
N ALA A 16 55.01 -46.36 33.43
CA ALA A 16 54.85 -47.83 33.48
C ALA A 16 53.63 -48.52 32.81
N ARG A 17 53.92 -49.10 31.63
CA ARG A 17 53.78 -50.52 31.21
C ARG A 17 52.76 -51.44 31.91
N GLY A 18 51.88 -52.04 31.09
CA GLY A 18 51.98 -53.48 30.75
C GLY A 18 50.94 -54.48 31.28
N VAL A 19 50.39 -55.24 30.32
CA VAL A 19 50.01 -56.69 30.34
C VAL A 19 48.69 -57.13 31.00
N GLY A 20 47.93 -57.93 30.24
CA GLY A 20 47.40 -59.21 30.75
C GLY A 20 45.88 -59.32 30.92
N ALA A 21 45.28 -60.25 30.17
CA ALA A 21 43.87 -60.61 30.20
C ALA A 21 43.45 -61.34 31.49
N ALA A 22 42.20 -61.14 31.91
CA ALA A 22 41.43 -62.11 32.69
C ALA A 22 39.93 -61.88 32.48
N ALA A 23 39.21 -62.94 32.16
CA ALA A 23 37.75 -63.00 32.07
C ALA A 23 37.14 -63.15 33.47
N ALA A 24 36.04 -62.44 33.75
CA ALA A 24 35.11 -62.79 34.83
C ALA A 24 33.75 -62.07 34.65
N VAL A 25 32.78 -62.84 34.14
CA VAL A 25 31.38 -62.98 34.56
C VAL A 25 30.75 -61.88 35.45
N THR A 26 29.81 -61.17 34.82
CA THR A 26 28.49 -60.69 35.30
C THR A 26 28.29 -60.22 36.73
N LEU A 27 27.97 -58.93 36.90
CA LEU A 27 26.83 -58.49 37.72
C LEU A 27 26.15 -57.28 37.07
N LEU A 28 24.85 -57.44 36.80
CA LEU A 28 23.92 -56.43 36.31
C LEU A 28 23.94 -55.18 37.21
N ARG A 29 24.49 -54.09 36.69
CA ARG A 29 24.12 -52.74 37.10
C ARG A 29 23.23 -52.17 36.01
N PRO A 30 21.99 -51.73 36.29
CA PRO A 30 21.24 -50.93 35.35
C PRO A 30 22.02 -49.61 35.22
N SER A 31 22.86 -49.53 34.19
CA SER A 31 23.24 -48.24 33.66
C SER A 31 21.92 -47.60 33.24
N LEU A 32 21.47 -46.63 34.02
CA LEU A 32 20.67 -45.55 33.47
C LEU A 32 21.54 -45.01 32.34
N ARG A 33 21.33 -45.55 31.14
CA ARG A 33 21.83 -44.96 29.92
C ARG A 33 21.13 -43.62 29.88
N TYR A 34 21.78 -42.61 30.42
CA TYR A 34 21.63 -41.26 29.95
C TYR A 34 22.02 -41.35 28.47
N MET A 35 21.05 -41.75 27.65
CA MET A 35 21.04 -41.38 26.26
C MET A 35 20.95 -39.87 26.32
N CYS A 36 22.11 -39.23 26.37
CA CYS A 36 22.24 -37.85 25.94
C CYS A 36 21.86 -37.91 24.47
N SER A 37 20.55 -37.80 24.26
CA SER A 37 19.89 -37.74 22.97
C SER A 37 20.67 -36.72 22.17
N GLN A 38 21.14 -37.15 21.00
CA GLN A 38 21.81 -36.32 20.02
C GLN A 38 21.25 -34.91 20.11
N SER A 39 22.09 -33.96 20.50
CA SER A 39 21.72 -32.56 20.56
C SER A 39 21.38 -32.13 19.14
N SER A 40 20.12 -32.30 18.74
CA SER A 40 19.57 -31.61 17.58
C SER A 40 19.69 -30.14 17.96
N SER A 41 20.67 -29.46 17.39
CA SER A 41 20.97 -28.07 17.66
C SER A 41 19.75 -27.24 17.24
N LEU A 42 18.80 -27.09 18.15
CA LEU A 42 17.70 -26.15 17.99
C LEU A 42 18.35 -24.77 17.92
N GLN A 43 18.05 -24.04 16.85
CA GLN A 43 18.54 -22.69 16.68
C GLN A 43 18.14 -21.87 17.93
N PRO A 44 18.98 -20.96 18.43
CA PRO A 44 18.68 -20.17 19.64
C PRO A 44 17.32 -19.43 19.60
N SER A 45 16.74 -19.26 18.41
CA SER A 45 15.46 -18.60 18.14
C SER A 45 14.24 -19.54 18.08
N TYR A 46 14.39 -20.84 18.30
CA TYR A 46 13.28 -21.79 18.20
C TYR A 46 12.34 -21.72 19.42
N VAL A 47 11.05 -21.48 19.17
CA VAL A 47 10.00 -21.46 20.19
C VAL A 47 9.04 -22.63 19.93
N PRO A 48 8.71 -23.46 20.94
CA PRO A 48 7.78 -24.58 20.76
C PRO A 48 6.38 -24.08 20.41
N LYS A 49 5.64 -24.86 19.61
CA LYS A 49 4.28 -24.49 19.21
C LYS A 49 3.33 -24.50 20.41
N THR A 50 2.80 -23.33 20.72
CA THR A 50 1.75 -23.05 21.72
C THR A 50 0.70 -22.11 21.11
N SER A 51 -0.39 -21.87 21.83
CA SER A 51 -1.44 -20.91 21.43
C SER A 51 -0.93 -19.48 21.22
N LEU A 52 0.22 -19.13 21.79
CA LEU A 52 0.83 -17.79 21.69
C LEU A 52 2.22 -17.80 21.03
N SER A 53 2.68 -18.97 20.55
CA SER A 53 4.01 -19.11 19.95
C SER A 53 4.15 -18.46 18.59
N GLU A 54 3.05 -18.37 17.85
CA GLU A 54 2.96 -17.71 16.56
C GLU A 54 1.79 -16.72 16.62
N PRO A 55 1.87 -15.60 15.89
CA PRO A 55 0.73 -14.71 15.78
C PRO A 55 -0.48 -15.47 15.21
N PRO A 56 -1.71 -15.02 15.51
CA PRO A 56 -2.93 -15.70 15.07
C PRO A 56 -3.14 -15.64 13.54
N TRP A 57 -2.39 -14.81 12.81
CA TRP A 57 -2.46 -14.70 11.35
C TRP A 57 -1.46 -15.64 10.64
N PRO A 58 -1.82 -16.14 9.45
CA PRO A 58 -0.96 -17.03 8.69
C PRO A 58 0.32 -16.32 8.22
N LYS A 59 1.44 -17.06 8.20
CA LYS A 59 2.69 -16.60 7.58
C LYS A 59 2.56 -16.68 6.06
N ILE A 60 2.46 -15.53 5.40
CA ILE A 60 2.38 -15.40 3.94
C ILE A 60 3.80 -15.32 3.38
N LYS A 61 4.10 -16.13 2.35
CA LYS A 61 5.33 -16.01 1.57
C LYS A 61 5.05 -15.18 0.32
N LEU A 62 5.88 -14.17 0.08
CA LEU A 62 5.80 -13.37 -1.13
C LEU A 62 6.49 -14.11 -2.30
N PRO A 63 6.03 -13.91 -3.55
CA PRO A 63 6.72 -14.41 -4.73
C PRO A 63 8.12 -13.79 -4.90
N ASP A 64 8.92 -14.39 -5.78
CA ASP A 64 10.24 -13.89 -6.12
C ASP A 64 10.13 -12.64 -7.02
N ILE A 65 11.00 -11.65 -6.79
CA ILE A 65 10.94 -10.33 -7.43
C ILE A 65 10.98 -10.42 -8.96
N ILE A 66 11.77 -11.35 -9.50
CA ILE A 66 11.94 -11.52 -10.95
C ILE A 66 10.62 -11.98 -11.59
N GLU A 67 9.99 -13.00 -11.02
CA GLU A 67 8.72 -13.54 -11.50
C GLU A 67 7.60 -12.49 -11.42
N GLU A 68 7.54 -11.71 -10.33
CA GLU A 68 6.57 -10.61 -10.20
C GLU A 68 6.77 -9.55 -11.29
N THR A 69 8.02 -9.18 -11.60
CA THR A 69 8.29 -8.16 -12.63
C THR A 69 7.88 -8.61 -14.02
N GLU A 70 8.06 -9.89 -14.35
CA GLU A 70 7.63 -10.47 -15.62
C GLU A 70 6.10 -10.48 -15.73
N GLN A 71 5.42 -10.96 -14.68
CA GLN A 71 3.95 -10.94 -14.61
C GLN A 71 3.38 -9.53 -14.75
N HIS A 72 3.94 -8.55 -14.03
CA HIS A 72 3.50 -7.16 -14.15
C HIS A 72 3.67 -6.62 -15.58
N ARG A 73 4.79 -6.92 -16.24
CA ARG A 73 5.05 -6.49 -17.61
C ARG A 73 4.06 -7.10 -18.60
N GLU A 74 3.74 -8.38 -18.44
CA GLU A 74 2.74 -9.07 -19.26
C GLU A 74 1.34 -8.48 -19.08
N LEU A 75 0.93 -8.22 -17.84
CA LEU A 75 -0.35 -7.59 -17.53
C LEU A 75 -0.47 -6.19 -18.14
N VAL A 76 0.58 -5.36 -18.02
CA VAL A 76 0.60 -4.02 -18.62
C VAL A 76 0.49 -4.10 -20.14
N LYS A 77 1.21 -5.03 -20.77
CA LYS A 77 1.13 -5.26 -22.22
C LYS A 77 -0.28 -5.67 -22.65
N ASN A 78 -0.94 -6.56 -21.90
CA ASN A 78 -2.30 -7.00 -22.19
C ASN A 78 -3.30 -5.85 -22.08
N VAL A 79 -3.21 -5.03 -21.03
CA VAL A 79 -4.05 -3.84 -20.86
C VAL A 79 -3.80 -2.82 -21.98
N ASN A 80 -2.55 -2.60 -22.37
CA ASN A 80 -2.23 -1.69 -23.48
C ASN A 80 -2.85 -2.16 -24.80
N ASN A 81 -2.86 -3.47 -25.06
CA ASN A 81 -3.53 -4.05 -26.23
C ASN A 81 -5.06 -3.86 -26.18
N LEU A 82 -5.69 -3.98 -25.00
CA LEU A 82 -7.13 -3.72 -24.83
C LEU A 82 -7.47 -2.24 -25.10
N ILE A 83 -6.62 -1.32 -24.64
CA ILE A 83 -6.78 0.11 -24.90
C ILE A 83 -6.59 0.40 -26.40
N ALA A 84 -5.54 -0.15 -27.02
CA ALA A 84 -5.25 0.06 -28.44
C ALA A 84 -6.35 -0.50 -29.36
N THR A 85 -6.99 -1.61 -28.97
CA THR A 85 -8.11 -2.21 -29.71
C THR A 85 -9.45 -1.52 -29.43
N GLY A 86 -9.52 -0.60 -28.44
CA GLY A 86 -10.76 0.05 -28.04
C GLY A 86 -11.76 -0.88 -27.34
N GLN A 87 -11.29 -2.01 -26.80
CA GLN A 87 -12.15 -3.02 -26.14
C GLN A 87 -12.43 -2.62 -24.68
N PHE A 88 -13.03 -1.46 -24.49
CA PHE A 88 -13.49 -0.98 -23.20
C PHE A 88 -14.86 -0.34 -23.31
N GLY A 89 -15.67 -0.52 -22.26
CA GLY A 89 -16.97 0.12 -22.14
C GLY A 89 -16.87 1.58 -21.72
N ARG A 90 -17.94 2.10 -21.11
CA ARG A 90 -17.96 3.46 -20.54
C ARG A 90 -16.87 3.62 -19.49
N LEU A 91 -16.12 4.72 -19.57
CA LEU A 91 -15.06 5.04 -18.64
C LEU A 91 -15.58 5.90 -17.49
N PHE A 92 -14.92 5.80 -16.34
CA PHE A 92 -15.07 6.75 -15.25
C PHE A 92 -13.70 7.23 -14.80
N ALA A 93 -13.63 8.46 -14.30
CA ALA A 93 -12.42 9.05 -13.79
C ALA A 93 -12.64 9.64 -12.39
N VAL A 94 -11.56 9.70 -11.61
CA VAL A 94 -11.50 10.49 -10.38
C VAL A 94 -10.61 11.69 -10.65
N VAL A 95 -11.22 12.87 -10.70
CA VAL A 95 -10.53 14.13 -10.98
C VAL A 95 -10.42 14.98 -9.72
N HIS A 96 -9.26 15.61 -9.52
CA HIS A 96 -9.09 16.57 -8.45
C HIS A 96 -9.22 18.00 -8.99
N PHE A 97 -10.35 18.62 -8.68
CA PHE A 97 -10.70 19.96 -9.16
C PHE A 97 -11.32 20.79 -8.04
N ALA A 98 -10.99 22.09 -7.99
CA ALA A 98 -11.45 23.02 -6.95
C ALA A 98 -11.24 22.48 -5.51
N SER A 99 -10.06 21.90 -5.25
CA SER A 99 -9.66 21.32 -3.95
C SER A 99 -10.55 20.17 -3.45
N LYS A 100 -11.29 19.51 -4.36
CA LYS A 100 -12.09 18.32 -4.07
C LYS A 100 -11.85 17.26 -5.14
N GLN A 101 -12.11 16.01 -4.76
CA GLN A 101 -12.10 14.89 -5.69
C GLN A 101 -13.51 14.61 -6.16
N TRP A 102 -13.68 14.37 -7.46
CA TRP A 102 -14.95 14.09 -8.10
C TRP A 102 -14.84 12.78 -8.86
N LYS A 103 -15.77 11.85 -8.60
CA LYS A 103 -15.99 10.70 -9.45
C LYS A 103 -16.88 11.17 -10.61
N VAL A 104 -16.39 11.05 -11.83
CA VAL A 104 -17.06 11.55 -13.03
C VAL A 104 -17.09 10.48 -14.11
N THR A 105 -18.14 10.52 -14.91
CA THR A 105 -18.29 9.75 -16.15
C THR A 105 -18.63 10.71 -17.30
N ASP A 106 -18.62 10.20 -18.53
CA ASP A 106 -19.03 10.98 -19.70
C ASP A 106 -20.46 11.50 -19.53
N GLU A 107 -20.70 12.75 -19.95
CA GLU A 107 -21.99 13.46 -19.87
C GLU A 107 -22.50 13.84 -18.48
N ASP A 108 -21.72 13.62 -17.43
CA ASP A 108 -22.12 14.00 -16.07
C ASP A 108 -22.08 15.51 -15.83
N LEU A 109 -22.98 15.98 -14.96
CA LEU A 109 -23.01 17.36 -14.46
C LEU A 109 -22.36 17.44 -13.07
N VAL A 110 -21.39 18.36 -12.93
CA VAL A 110 -20.65 18.58 -11.69
C VAL A 110 -20.86 20.03 -11.24
N LEU A 111 -21.39 20.20 -10.03
CA LEU A 111 -21.56 21.50 -9.40
C LEU A 111 -20.33 21.89 -8.58
N ILE A 112 -19.80 23.07 -8.84
CA ILE A 112 -18.53 23.54 -8.28
C ILE A 112 -18.77 24.85 -7.56
N HIS A 113 -18.25 24.96 -6.34
CA HIS A 113 -18.45 26.14 -5.47
C HIS A 113 -17.39 27.22 -5.67
N VAL A 114 -16.39 26.98 -6.50
CA VAL A 114 -15.34 27.94 -6.83
C VAL A 114 -15.67 28.51 -8.21
N PRO A 115 -15.70 29.85 -8.36
CA PRO A 115 -15.91 30.46 -9.67
C PRO A 115 -14.75 30.10 -10.60
N VAL A 116 -15.09 29.65 -11.81
CA VAL A 116 -14.12 29.34 -12.86
C VAL A 116 -13.98 30.57 -13.76
N GLU A 117 -12.76 30.90 -14.17
CA GLU A 117 -12.46 32.10 -14.98
C GLU A 117 -12.92 31.97 -16.45
N ALA A 118 -13.21 30.76 -16.92
CA ALA A 118 -13.72 30.48 -18.26
C ALA A 118 -15.18 30.94 -18.46
N GLN A 119 -15.57 31.31 -19.68
CA GLN A 119 -16.94 31.72 -20.02
C GLN A 119 -17.88 30.52 -20.16
N CYS A 120 -19.19 30.78 -20.12
CA CYS A 120 -20.18 29.75 -20.43
C CYS A 120 -20.03 29.31 -21.88
N GLY A 121 -19.95 28.00 -22.13
CA GLY A 121 -19.67 27.39 -23.42
C GLY A 121 -18.21 27.00 -23.65
N ASP A 122 -17.28 27.51 -22.84
CA ASP A 122 -15.86 27.20 -23.01
C ASP A 122 -15.54 25.74 -22.66
N ARG A 123 -14.63 25.15 -23.42
CA ARG A 123 -14.07 23.81 -23.18
C ARG A 123 -12.82 23.91 -22.33
N ILE A 124 -12.79 23.17 -21.23
CA ILE A 124 -11.70 23.12 -20.27
C ILE A 124 -11.18 21.68 -20.20
N ARG A 125 -9.86 21.53 -20.22
CA ARG A 125 -9.21 20.25 -19.95
C ARG A 125 -8.91 20.10 -18.46
N LEU A 126 -9.39 19.03 -17.84
CA LEU A 126 -9.07 18.71 -16.45
C LEU A 126 -7.74 17.94 -16.39
N GLU A 127 -6.67 18.61 -15.95
CA GLU A 127 -5.33 18.01 -15.96
C GLU A 127 -5.08 17.00 -14.82
N LYS A 128 -5.69 17.24 -13.65
CA LYS A 128 -5.40 16.47 -12.44
C LYS A 128 -6.33 15.27 -12.33
N VAL A 129 -5.97 14.20 -13.01
CA VAL A 129 -6.66 12.90 -12.94
C VAL A 129 -5.88 11.95 -12.04
N LEU A 130 -6.56 11.34 -11.07
CA LEU A 130 -5.95 10.43 -10.10
C LEU A 130 -6.13 8.97 -10.53
N LEU A 131 -7.31 8.66 -11.03
CA LEU A 131 -7.72 7.31 -11.39
C LEU A 131 -8.59 7.36 -12.65
N VAL A 132 -8.42 6.37 -13.52
CA VAL A 132 -9.37 6.08 -14.60
C VAL A 132 -9.73 4.60 -14.52
N GLY A 133 -11.01 4.29 -14.62
CA GLY A 133 -11.51 2.93 -14.59
C GLY A 133 -12.40 2.63 -15.78
N SER A 134 -12.26 1.41 -16.26
CA SER A 134 -13.20 0.74 -17.14
C SER A 134 -13.87 -0.41 -16.38
N ASP A 135 -14.65 -1.24 -17.08
CA ASP A 135 -15.24 -2.46 -16.52
C ASP A 135 -14.18 -3.50 -16.13
N ASN A 136 -13.15 -3.68 -16.97
CA ASN A 136 -12.18 -4.77 -16.85
C ASN A 136 -10.83 -4.36 -16.27
N PHE A 137 -10.47 -3.08 -16.34
CA PHE A 137 -9.18 -2.57 -15.87
C PHE A 137 -9.30 -1.20 -15.21
N THR A 138 -8.38 -0.92 -14.29
CA THR A 138 -8.26 0.39 -13.64
C THR A 138 -6.82 0.87 -13.68
N LEU A 139 -6.63 2.15 -13.97
CA LEU A 139 -5.36 2.84 -14.00
C LEU A 139 -5.32 3.79 -12.80
N ILE A 140 -4.35 3.59 -11.91
CA ILE A 140 -4.20 4.36 -10.67
C ILE A 140 -2.89 5.14 -10.74
N GLY A 141 -2.96 6.46 -10.56
CA GLY A 141 -1.82 7.35 -10.54
C GLY A 141 -1.03 7.28 -9.23
N LYS A 142 0.21 7.78 -9.26
CA LYS A 142 1.09 7.91 -8.09
C LYS A 142 1.65 9.33 -7.99
N PRO A 143 0.89 10.32 -7.48
CA PRO A 143 -0.55 10.31 -7.17
C PRO A 143 -1.45 10.67 -8.36
N LEU A 144 -0.89 11.23 -9.44
CA LEU A 144 -1.61 11.62 -10.65
C LEU A 144 -1.24 10.70 -11.81
N LEU A 145 -2.13 10.59 -12.80
CA LEU A 145 -1.85 9.97 -14.08
C LEU A 145 -1.14 10.97 -15.02
N GLY A 146 -0.39 10.43 -15.98
CA GLY A 146 0.30 11.24 -16.99
C GLY A 146 -0.70 12.00 -17.87
N LYS A 147 -0.35 13.24 -18.25
CA LYS A 147 -1.19 14.08 -19.13
C LYS A 147 -1.33 13.47 -20.53
N ASP A 148 -0.35 12.70 -20.98
CA ASP A 148 -0.39 12.09 -22.31
C ASP A 148 -1.26 10.83 -22.33
N LEU A 149 -1.47 10.21 -21.15
CA LEU A 149 -2.24 8.99 -21.00
C LEU A 149 -3.75 9.26 -20.98
N VAL A 150 -4.19 10.34 -20.32
CA VAL A 150 -5.61 10.63 -20.10
C VAL A 150 -5.95 12.07 -20.48
N ARG A 151 -7.06 12.24 -21.19
CA ARG A 151 -7.65 13.53 -21.52
C ARG A 151 -9.10 13.57 -21.06
N VAL A 152 -9.38 14.39 -20.05
CA VAL A 152 -10.75 14.66 -19.60
C VAL A 152 -11.14 16.06 -20.03
N GLU A 153 -12.15 16.17 -20.88
CA GLU A 153 -12.70 17.44 -21.33
C GLU A 153 -14.02 17.74 -20.63
N ALA A 154 -14.19 19.00 -20.22
CA ALA A 154 -15.40 19.51 -19.62
C ALA A 154 -15.83 20.82 -20.27
N THR A 155 -17.12 21.12 -20.26
CA THR A 155 -17.69 22.39 -20.70
C THR A 155 -18.32 23.12 -19.53
N VAL A 156 -18.17 24.45 -19.50
CA VAL A 156 -18.91 25.29 -18.57
C VAL A 156 -20.32 25.48 -19.13
N ILE A 157 -21.35 24.99 -18.44
CA ILE A 157 -22.74 25.23 -18.88
C ILE A 157 -23.21 26.57 -18.35
N GLU A 158 -23.22 26.72 -17.04
CA GLU A 158 -23.80 27.88 -16.38
C GLU A 158 -23.03 28.30 -15.14
N LYS A 159 -23.15 29.59 -14.83
CA LYS A 159 -22.68 30.20 -13.59
C LYS A 159 -23.90 30.69 -12.84
N THR A 160 -24.19 30.06 -11.71
CA THR A 160 -25.38 30.36 -10.89
C THR A 160 -24.97 30.79 -9.49
N GLU A 161 -25.89 31.39 -8.77
CA GLU A 161 -25.75 31.61 -7.34
C GLU A 161 -26.44 30.48 -6.56
N SER A 162 -25.93 30.16 -5.37
CA SER A 162 -26.53 29.19 -4.49
C SER A 162 -27.85 29.70 -3.91
N HIS A 163 -28.74 28.79 -3.50
CA HIS A 163 -29.85 29.16 -2.64
C HIS A 163 -29.37 29.95 -1.38
N PRO A 164 -30.02 31.06 -1.00
CA PRO A 164 -29.59 31.89 0.13
C PRO A 164 -29.57 31.10 1.44
N LYS A 165 -28.35 30.89 1.97
CA LYS A 165 -28.14 30.21 3.24
C LYS A 165 -28.20 31.21 4.38
N ILE A 166 -29.12 30.99 5.32
CA ILE A 166 -29.25 31.82 6.52
C ILE A 166 -28.29 31.30 7.59
N ASN A 167 -27.32 32.12 7.98
CA ASN A 167 -26.44 31.89 9.12
C ASN A 167 -26.91 32.76 10.30
N MET A 168 -27.49 32.13 11.31
CA MET A 168 -28.02 32.78 12.50
C MET A 168 -27.13 32.46 13.71
N LYS A 169 -26.55 33.49 14.32
CA LYS A 169 -25.80 33.39 15.56
C LYS A 169 -26.61 33.99 16.70
N PHE A 170 -26.75 33.22 17.78
CA PHE A 170 -27.53 33.63 18.94
C PHE A 170 -26.81 33.25 20.23
N TRP A 171 -26.74 34.18 21.19
CA TRP A 171 -26.20 33.94 22.53
C TRP A 171 -27.21 34.35 23.59
N ARG A 172 -27.72 33.35 24.30
CA ARG A 172 -28.80 33.47 25.27
C ARG A 172 -28.44 34.40 26.44
N ARG A 173 -29.30 35.37 26.75
CA ARG A 173 -29.15 36.36 27.85
C ARG A 173 -27.97 37.33 27.72
N HIS A 174 -27.30 37.35 26.58
CA HIS A 174 -26.25 38.35 26.28
C HIS A 174 -26.70 39.39 25.25
N GLY A 175 -27.98 39.40 24.86
CA GLY A 175 -28.51 40.32 23.84
C GLY A 175 -27.89 40.14 22.45
N TYR A 176 -27.12 39.07 22.22
CA TYR A 176 -26.40 38.86 20.97
C TYR A 176 -27.23 37.95 20.05
N GLN A 177 -27.73 38.56 18.98
CA GLN A 177 -28.47 37.90 17.92
C GLN A 177 -28.08 38.53 16.58
N LYS A 178 -27.49 37.74 15.66
CA LYS A 178 -27.00 38.22 14.36
C LYS A 178 -27.42 37.25 13.26
N LYS A 179 -28.15 37.76 12.27
CA LYS A 179 -28.56 37.04 11.06
C LYS A 179 -27.69 37.50 9.89
N LYS A 180 -27.05 36.58 9.19
CA LYS A 180 -26.33 36.84 7.93
C LYS A 180 -26.90 35.92 6.85
N ILE A 181 -27.29 36.48 5.71
CA ILE A 181 -27.66 35.70 4.52
C ILE A 181 -26.40 35.55 3.68
N ILE A 182 -26.07 34.33 3.29
CA ILE A 182 -24.87 33.99 2.52
C ILE A 182 -25.34 33.33 1.23
N VAL A 183 -24.95 33.92 0.12
CA VAL A 183 -25.13 33.39 -1.23
C VAL A 183 -23.73 33.15 -1.79
N THR A 184 -23.46 31.95 -2.29
CA THR A 184 -22.15 31.61 -2.88
C THR A 184 -22.28 31.45 -4.38
N PRO A 185 -21.32 31.95 -5.17
CA PRO A 185 -21.28 31.68 -6.60
C PRO A 185 -20.99 30.19 -6.82
N GLN A 186 -21.60 29.64 -7.85
CA GLN A 186 -21.50 28.25 -8.26
C GLN A 186 -21.31 28.18 -9.77
N THR A 187 -20.59 27.17 -10.24
CA THR A 187 -20.39 26.89 -11.66
C THR A 187 -20.77 25.44 -11.90
N ILE A 188 -21.53 25.19 -12.97
CA ILE A 188 -21.91 23.85 -13.37
C ILE A 188 -21.08 23.48 -14.60
N LEU A 189 -20.30 22.40 -14.45
CA LEU A 189 -19.54 21.81 -15.53
C LEU A 189 -20.24 20.55 -16.03
N ARG A 190 -20.19 20.32 -17.34
CA ARG A 190 -20.51 19.03 -17.94
C ARG A 190 -19.25 18.35 -18.42
N ILE A 191 -19.08 17.08 -18.09
CA ILE A 191 -18.00 16.27 -18.63
C ILE A 191 -18.40 15.83 -20.04
N ASN A 192 -17.55 16.13 -21.03
CA ASN A 192 -17.82 15.80 -22.42
C ASN A 192 -17.34 14.39 -22.73
N SER A 193 -16.04 14.16 -22.54
CA SER A 193 -15.39 12.90 -22.84
C SER A 193 -14.20 12.64 -21.91
N ILE A 194 -13.99 11.35 -21.65
CA ILE A 194 -12.81 10.79 -20.98
C ILE A 194 -12.10 9.90 -22.01
N GLU A 195 -10.97 10.37 -22.53
CA GLU A 195 -10.16 9.66 -23.52
C GLU A 195 -8.88 9.11 -22.89
N ILE A 196 -8.48 7.91 -23.33
CA ILE A 196 -7.26 7.22 -22.90
C ILE A 196 -6.40 6.93 -24.13
N ALA A 197 -5.09 7.17 -24.03
CA ALA A 197 -4.12 6.84 -25.08
C ALA A 197 -3.35 5.54 -24.75
N PRO A 198 -2.98 4.70 -25.74
CA PRO A 198 -2.22 3.47 -25.54
C PRO A 198 -0.71 3.75 -25.36
N VAL A 199 -0.35 4.45 -24.28
CA VAL A 199 1.04 4.85 -23.95
C VAL A 199 1.49 4.24 -22.62
N LEU A 200 1.11 2.99 -22.38
CA LEU A 200 1.54 2.26 -21.19
C LEU A 200 2.91 1.62 -21.42
N SER A 201 3.86 1.94 -20.54
CA SER A 201 5.24 1.41 -20.52
C SER A 201 5.40 0.30 -19.49
#